data_AF-A0A8T3ZR39-F1
#
_entry.id   AF-A0A8T3ZR39-F1
#
_cell.length_a   1.000
_cell.length_b   1.000
_cell.length_c   1.000
_cell.angle_alpha   90.00
_cell.angle_beta   90.00
_cell.angle_gamma   90.00
#
_symmetry.space_group_name_H-M   'P 1'
#
loop_
_entity.id
_entity.type
_entity.pdbx_description
1 polymer ?
#
loop_
_entity_poly.entity_id
_entity_poly.type
_entity_poly.pdbx_seq_one_letter_code
_entity_poly.pdbx_strand_id
1 'polypeptide(L)'
;MTPHAYGRSFDRGIDKKQIESVLKNPIETIYDKERKNYKSFGMPTNPLMKEQPYLLIVHRKFNSNVKVITVMWKGKGGLKGHGFSKL
;
A
#
# COMPACT_ATOMS: atom_id res chain seq x y z
N MET A 1 9.82 -7.35 3.92
CA MET A 1 9.23 -7.26 2.56
C MET A 1 9.57 -8.52 1.80
N THR A 2 8.77 -8.93 0.81
CA THR A 2 9.20 -9.97 -0.15
C THR A 2 10.25 -9.42 -1.13
N PRO A 3 11.08 -10.27 -1.77
CA PRO A 3 11.98 -9.82 -2.83
C PRO A 3 11.23 -9.10 -3.97
N HIS A 4 10.05 -9.60 -4.34
CA HIS A 4 9.16 -8.95 -5.30
C HIS A 4 8.73 -7.55 -4.83
N ALA A 5 8.25 -7.41 -3.59
CA ALA A 5 7.87 -6.11 -3.04
C ALA A 5 9.03 -5.11 -3.04
N TYR A 6 10.25 -5.58 -2.75
CA TYR A 6 11.45 -4.76 -2.70
C TYR A 6 11.84 -4.25 -4.09
N GLY A 7 11.85 -5.11 -5.11
CA GLY A 7 12.08 -4.69 -6.48
C GLY A 7 11.05 -3.66 -6.93
N ARG A 8 9.75 -3.92 -6.66
CA ARG A 8 8.69 -2.98 -7.03
C ARG A 8 8.73 -1.66 -6.27
N SER A 9 9.17 -1.63 -5.01
CA SER A 9 9.33 -0.37 -4.29
C SER A 9 10.47 0.45 -4.86
N PHE A 10 11.59 -0.20 -5.22
CA PHE A 10 12.74 0.45 -5.83
C PHE A 10 12.38 1.05 -7.20
N ASP A 11 11.79 0.25 -8.10
CA ASP A 11 11.39 0.70 -9.44
C ASP A 11 10.40 1.87 -9.43
N ARG A 12 9.63 2.01 -8.34
CA ARG A 12 8.56 3.01 -8.20
C ARG A 12 8.96 4.20 -7.33
N GLY A 13 10.21 4.27 -6.89
CA GLY A 13 10.69 5.32 -5.99
C GLY A 13 9.92 5.39 -4.67
N ILE A 14 9.52 4.24 -4.12
CA ILE A 14 8.79 4.13 -2.86
C ILE A 14 9.79 3.77 -1.77
N ASP A 15 10.02 4.68 -0.82
CA ASP A 15 10.88 4.44 0.32
C ASP A 15 10.19 3.51 1.34
N LYS A 16 10.98 2.62 1.96
CA LYS A 16 10.55 1.80 3.09
C LYS A 16 9.91 2.64 4.21
N LYS A 17 10.41 3.84 4.50
CA LYS A 17 9.81 4.76 5.50
C LYS A 17 8.39 5.17 5.15
N GLN A 18 8.10 5.37 3.86
CA GLN A 18 6.74 5.70 3.39
C GLN A 18 5.81 4.49 3.56
N ILE A 19 6.29 3.28 3.26
CA ILE A 19 5.56 2.03 3.47
C ILE A 19 5.22 1.85 4.96
N GLU A 20 6.21 2.02 5.84
CA GLU A 20 6.03 1.89 7.29
C GLU A 20 5.07 2.94 7.85
N SER A 21 5.17 4.19 7.40
CA SER A 21 4.26 5.27 7.78
C SER A 21 2.80 4.93 7.45
N VAL A 22 2.54 4.48 6.23
CA VAL A 22 1.18 4.09 5.79
C VAL A 22 0.68 2.84 6.50
N LEU A 23 1.54 1.86 6.78
CA LEU A 23 1.14 0.68 7.56
C LEU A 23 0.83 1.00 9.03
N LYS A 24 1.52 1.99 9.61
CA LYS A 24 1.29 2.43 10.99
C LYS A 24 -0.01 3.22 11.13
N ASN A 25 -0.33 4.07 10.15
CA ASN A 25 -1.55 4.89 10.16
C ASN A 25 -2.23 4.92 8.78
N PRO A 26 -2.88 3.82 8.37
CA PRO A 26 -3.58 3.76 7.09
C PRO A 26 -4.87 4.57 7.14
N ILE A 27 -5.24 5.20 6.02
CA ILE A 27 -6.55 5.86 5.86
C ILE A 27 -7.67 4.79 5.88
N GLU A 28 -7.45 3.70 5.15
CA GLU A 28 -8.33 2.54 5.14
C GLU A 28 -7.52 1.26 4.96
N THR A 29 -8.01 0.18 5.53
CA THR A 29 -7.52 -1.17 5.28
C THR A 29 -8.71 -2.08 5.02
N ILE A 30 -8.66 -2.80 3.90
CA ILE A 30 -9.67 -3.79 3.52
C ILE A 30 -9.04 -5.17 3.46
N TYR A 31 -9.84 -6.20 3.70
CA TYR A 31 -9.44 -7.59 3.57
C TYR A 31 -9.98 -8.19 2.27
N ASP A 32 -9.08 -8.71 1.44
CA ASP A 32 -9.40 -9.46 0.23
C ASP A 32 -9.51 -10.94 0.59
N LYS A 33 -10.75 -11.43 0.68
CA LYS A 33 -11.06 -12.82 1.06
C LYS A 33 -10.55 -13.82 0.03
N GLU A 34 -10.65 -13.50 -1.27
CA GLU A 34 -10.24 -14.39 -2.36
C GLU A 34 -8.73 -14.64 -2.33
N ARG A 35 -7.96 -13.57 -2.17
CA ARG A 35 -6.48 -13.64 -2.20
C ARG A 35 -5.85 -13.83 -0.81
N LYS A 36 -6.68 -13.89 0.24
CA LYS A 36 -6.31 -13.99 1.66
C LYS A 36 -5.21 -12.99 2.01
N ASN A 37 -5.45 -11.71 1.72
CA ASN A 37 -4.51 -10.63 2.01
C ASN A 37 -5.24 -9.34 2.41
N TYR A 38 -4.48 -8.40 2.94
CA TYR A 38 -4.93 -7.06 3.27
C TYR A 38 -4.43 -6.07 2.23
N LYS A 39 -5.26 -5.07 1.95
CA LYS A 39 -4.88 -3.91 1.15
C LYS A 39 -5.06 -2.69 2.05
N SER A 40 -4.00 -1.92 2.23
CA SER A 40 -4.02 -0.68 3.00
C SER A 40 -3.61 0.47 2.08
N PHE A 41 -4.20 1.64 2.26
CA PHE A 41 -3.68 2.84 1.58
C PHE A 41 -3.53 4.01 2.54
N GLY A 42 -2.66 4.93 2.16
CA GLY A 42 -2.44 6.19 2.87
C GLY A 42 -1.72 7.19 1.97
N MET A 43 -1.62 8.43 2.44
CA MET A 43 -0.86 9.48 1.76
C MET A 43 0.46 9.68 2.53
N PRO A 44 1.61 9.28 1.96
CA PRO A 44 2.90 9.47 2.63
C PRO A 44 3.32 10.95 2.60
N THR A 45 4.21 11.32 3.50
CA THR A 45 4.89 12.63 3.49
C THR A 45 5.72 12.72 2.22
N ASN A 46 5.33 13.59 1.28
CA ASN A 46 5.93 13.80 -0.04
C ASN A 46 5.77 12.61 -1.02
N PRO A 47 4.58 12.42 -1.60
CA PRO A 47 4.41 11.46 -2.68
C PRO A 47 5.19 11.90 -3.92
N LEU A 48 5.85 10.94 -4.58
CA LEU A 48 6.64 11.19 -5.79
C LEU A 48 5.76 11.73 -6.94
N MET A 49 4.55 11.20 -7.07
CA MET A 49 3.59 11.57 -8.12
C MET A 49 2.43 12.34 -7.49
N LYS A 50 2.35 13.65 -7.74
CA LYS A 50 1.26 14.50 -7.22
C LYS A 50 -0.14 14.07 -7.70
N GLU A 51 -0.22 13.50 -8.91
CA GLU A 51 -1.45 13.00 -9.51
C GLU A 51 -1.90 11.64 -8.93
N GLN A 52 -0.97 10.90 -8.32
CA GLN A 52 -1.21 9.60 -7.69
C GLN A 52 -0.68 9.62 -6.25
N PRO A 53 -1.24 10.48 -5.38
CA PRO A 53 -0.63 10.79 -4.09
C PRO A 53 -0.76 9.66 -3.08
N TYR A 54 -1.57 8.63 -3.36
CA TYR A 54 -1.82 7.56 -2.42
C TYR A 54 -0.90 6.37 -2.67
N LEU A 55 -0.32 5.86 -1.59
CA LEU A 55 0.44 4.64 -1.58
C LEU A 55 -0.46 3.47 -1.18
N LEU A 56 -0.71 2.56 -2.12
CA LEU A 56 -1.39 1.29 -1.89
C LEU A 56 -0.37 0.22 -1.52
N ILE A 57 -0.64 -0.50 -0.43
CA ILE A 57 0.19 -1.57 0.11
C ILE A 57 -0.65 -2.83 0.21
N VAL A 58 -0.22 -3.89 -0.49
CA VAL A 58 -0.80 -5.23 -0.34
C VAL A 58 0.10 -6.04 0.57
N HIS A 59 -0.46 -6.56 1.66
CA HIS A 59 0.30 -7.27 2.68
C HIS A 59 -0.48 -8.45 3.28
N ARG A 60 0.24 -9.36 3.91
CA ARG A 60 -0.34 -10.38 4.78
C ARG A 60 0.06 -10.09 6.21
N LYS A 61 -0.88 -10.25 7.13
CA LYS A 61 -0.63 -10.19 8.57
C LYS A 61 -0.64 -11.62 9.12
N PHE A 62 0.44 -12.03 9.76
CA PHE A 62 0.52 -13.27 10.52
C PHE A 62 0.99 -12.92 11.93
N ASN A 63 0.08 -12.97 12.90
CA ASN A 63 0.27 -12.42 14.25
C ASN A 63 0.69 -10.93 14.20
N SER A 64 1.84 -10.60 14.78
CA SER A 64 2.45 -9.26 14.78
C SER A 64 3.27 -8.96 13.52
N ASN A 65 3.54 -9.96 12.68
CA ASN A 65 4.40 -9.80 11.51
C ASN A 65 3.59 -9.40 10.27
N VAL A 66 3.96 -8.27 9.68
CA VAL A 66 3.40 -7.77 8.41
C VAL A 66 4.36 -8.09 7.27
N LYS A 67 3.92 -8.95 6.35
CA LYS A 67 4.66 -9.30 5.14
C LYS A 67 4.09 -8.55 3.94
N VAL A 68 4.79 -7.50 3.52
CA VAL A 68 4.45 -6.73 2.31
C VAL A 68 4.71 -7.56 1.05
N ILE A 69 3.67 -7.69 0.21
CA ILE A 69 3.66 -8.43 -1.05
C ILE A 69 3.97 -7.50 -2.23
N THR A 70 3.34 -6.33 -2.28
CA THR A 70 3.59 -5.31 -3.32
C THR A 70 3.15 -3.93 -2.84
N VAL A 71 3.71 -2.88 -3.44
CA VAL A 71 3.38 -1.47 -3.20
C VAL A 71 3.18 -0.71 -4.50
N MET A 72 2.22 0.22 -4.57
CA MET A 72 1.86 0.94 -5.80
C MET A 72 1.40 2.37 -5.50
N TRP A 73 1.79 3.34 -6.31
CA TRP A 73 1.13 4.65 -6.36
C TRP A 73 -0.24 4.51 -7.02
N LYS A 74 -1.23 5.23 -6.49
CA LYS A 74 -2.60 5.28 -7.00
C LYS A 74 -3.21 6.66 -6.79
N GLY A 75 -4.09 7.05 -7.72
CA GLY A 75 -5.05 8.13 -7.53
C GLY A 75 -6.37 7.61 -6.95
N LYS A 76 -7.31 8.52 -6.64
CA LYS A 76 -8.63 8.17 -6.06
C LYS A 76 -9.39 7.12 -6.87
N GLY A 77 -9.47 7.28 -8.20
CA GLY A 77 -10.16 6.33 -9.08
C GLY A 77 -9.53 4.93 -9.06
N GLY A 78 -8.20 4.86 -9.01
CA GLY A 78 -7.46 3.60 -8.92
C GLY A 78 -7.71 2.85 -7.61
N LEU A 79 -7.90 3.57 -6.50
CA LEU A 79 -8.24 2.97 -5.21
C LEU A 79 -9.69 2.48 -5.16
N LYS A 80 -10.65 3.23 -5.73
CA LYS A 80 -12.04 2.75 -5.86
C LYS A 80 -12.12 1.41 -6.60
N GLY A 81 -11.34 1.25 -7.68
CA GLY A 81 -11.23 -0.03 -8.40
C GLY A 81 -10.63 -1.19 -7.59
N HIS A 82 -9.98 -0.90 -6.45
CA HIS A 82 -9.50 -1.92 -5.52
C HIS A 82 -10.46 -2.22 -4.36
N GLY A 83 -11.62 -1.56 -4.32
CA GLY A 83 -12.67 -1.77 -3.31
C GLY A 83 -12.60 -0.84 -2.10
N PHE A 84 -11.84 0.25 -2.17
CA PHE A 84 -11.78 1.26 -1.10
C PHE A 84 -12.95 2.24 -1.18
N SER A 85 -13.47 2.65 -0.02
CA SER A 85 -14.68 3.47 0.09
C SER A 85 -14.44 4.83 0.74
N LYS A 86 -13.35 5.02 1.49
CA LYS A 86 -13.07 6.26 2.25
C LYS A 86 -12.32 7.34 1.45
N LEU A 87 -12.79 7.73 0.26
CA LEU A 87 -12.08 8.62 -0.69
C LEU A 87 -12.86 9.82 -1.22
#